data_AF-A0A7L3MQQ7-F1
#
_entry.id   AF-A0A7L3MQQ7-F1
#
_cell.length_a   1.000
_cell.length_b   1.000
_cell.length_c   1.000
_cell.angle_alpha   90.00
_cell.angle_beta   90.00
_cell.angle_gamma   90.00
#
_symmetry.space_group_name_H-M   'P 1'
#
loop_
_entity.id
_entity.type
_entity.pdbx_description
1 polymer ?
#
loop_
_entity_poly.entity_id
_entity_poly.type
_entity_poly.pdbx_seq_one_letter_code
_entity_poly.pdbx_strand_id
1 'polypeptide(L)'
;MRSSTGDSPTEPLGSAVKAIKASCADNAFTEALTAALPQESLTRGVYSEEALRARFHTVQKLAKRVAMIDETRNSLYQYFLSYLQSLLVFHPQQLKPPAELSPDDLDTFKLLSYASYCIEHGDLELAAKFVNQLRGEPRRVAHDWLTEARMTLETKQIVDILTAYASAVGLGTTQVQ
;
A
#
# COMPACT_ATOMS: atom_id res chain seq x y z
N MET A 1 19.82 10.64 -18.25
CA MET A 1 18.87 9.51 -18.40
C MET A 1 19.18 8.51 -17.28
N ARG A 2 18.46 8.57 -16.15
CA ARG A 2 18.51 7.53 -15.10
C ARG A 2 17.53 6.45 -15.53
N SER A 3 18.03 5.27 -15.82
CA SER A 3 17.24 4.08 -16.16
C SER A 3 16.21 3.81 -15.08
N SER A 4 15.01 3.48 -15.51
CA SER A 4 13.86 3.04 -14.72
C SER A 4 14.17 1.75 -13.96
N THR A 5 14.87 1.86 -12.84
CA THR A 5 14.98 0.79 -11.81
C THR A 5 13.70 0.73 -10.97
N GLY A 6 12.54 0.92 -11.59
CA GLY A 6 11.26 1.15 -10.90
C GLY A 6 10.25 0.01 -11.02
N ASP A 7 10.54 -1.03 -11.80
CA ASP A 7 9.60 -2.14 -12.03
C ASP A 7 10.00 -3.45 -11.34
N SER A 8 11.25 -3.57 -10.91
CA SER A 8 11.77 -4.76 -10.23
C SER A 8 11.83 -4.54 -8.72
N PRO A 9 11.53 -5.57 -7.90
CA PRO A 9 11.81 -5.55 -6.47
C PRO A 9 13.26 -5.12 -6.18
N THR A 10 13.47 -4.50 -5.02
CA THR A 10 14.81 -4.15 -4.52
C THR A 10 15.63 -5.42 -4.26
N GLU A 11 16.92 -5.27 -3.98
CA GLU A 11 17.79 -6.39 -3.60
C GLU A 11 17.21 -7.22 -2.43
N PRO A 12 17.46 -8.55 -2.43
CA PRO A 12 16.97 -9.45 -1.40
C PRO A 12 17.54 -9.11 -0.02
N LEU A 13 16.65 -9.06 0.99
CA LEU A 13 17.03 -8.70 2.36
C LEU A 13 17.71 -9.84 3.14
N GLY A 14 17.81 -11.04 2.55
CA GLY A 14 18.35 -12.22 3.21
C GLY A 14 19.81 -12.08 3.67
N SER A 15 20.66 -11.34 2.95
CA SER A 15 22.04 -11.09 3.35
C SER A 15 22.13 -10.18 4.59
N ALA A 16 21.33 -9.11 4.61
CA ALA A 16 21.23 -8.18 5.74
C ALA A 16 20.73 -8.89 7.00
N VAL A 17 19.71 -9.73 6.86
CA VAL A 17 19.17 -10.54 7.95
C VAL A 17 20.21 -11.52 8.52
N LYS A 18 21.00 -12.17 7.67
CA LYS A 18 22.09 -13.05 8.11
C LYS A 18 23.15 -12.28 8.89
N ALA A 19 23.49 -11.06 8.45
CA ALA A 19 24.43 -10.20 9.15
C ALA A 19 23.91 -9.78 10.54
N ILE A 20 22.62 -9.45 10.67
CA ILE A 20 21.99 -9.12 11.96
C ILE A 20 22.03 -10.33 12.90
N LYS A 21 21.68 -11.53 12.41
CA LYS A 21 21.76 -12.77 13.19
C LYS A 21 23.17 -13.08 13.67
N ALA A 22 24.19 -12.83 12.84
CA ALA A 22 25.58 -13.04 13.23
C ALA A 22 26.07 -12.05 14.30
N SER A 23 25.62 -10.79 14.24
CA SER A 23 26.02 -9.74 15.18
C SER A 23 25.25 -9.76 16.51
N CYS A 24 24.07 -10.37 16.54
CA CYS A 24 23.16 -10.39 17.70
C CYS A 24 22.75 -11.82 18.10
N ALA A 25 23.72 -12.76 18.08
CA ALA A 25 23.46 -14.19 18.26
C ALA A 25 22.70 -14.58 19.55
N ASP A 26 22.73 -13.73 20.60
CA ASP A 26 22.11 -14.02 21.91
C ASP A 26 20.90 -13.14 22.25
N ASN A 27 20.28 -12.49 21.25
CA ASN A 27 19.18 -11.58 21.50
C ASN A 27 17.84 -12.09 20.93
N ALA A 28 17.01 -12.62 21.83
CA ALA A 28 15.67 -13.14 21.51
C ALA A 28 14.76 -12.12 20.79
N PHE A 29 14.96 -10.81 21.02
CA PHE A 29 14.19 -9.76 20.37
C PHE A 29 14.55 -9.63 18.88
N THR A 30 15.84 -9.66 18.53
CA THR A 30 16.29 -9.60 17.14
C THR A 30 15.94 -10.88 16.39
N GLU A 31 15.96 -12.03 17.07
CA GLU A 31 15.55 -13.31 16.49
C GLU A 31 14.04 -13.33 16.17
N ALA A 32 13.19 -12.86 17.10
CA ALA A 32 11.76 -12.73 16.89
C ALA A 32 11.41 -11.77 15.73
N LEU A 33 12.06 -10.61 15.66
CA LEU A 33 11.83 -9.64 14.56
C LEU A 33 12.30 -10.18 13.21
N THR A 34 13.42 -10.91 13.20
CA THR A 34 13.91 -11.55 11.99
C THR A 34 12.99 -12.66 11.50
N ALA A 35 12.37 -13.41 12.42
CA ALA A 35 11.38 -14.43 12.09
C ALA A 35 10.04 -13.82 11.63
N ALA A 36 9.70 -12.61 12.09
CA ALA A 36 8.50 -11.89 11.70
C ALA A 36 8.59 -11.28 10.28
N LEU A 37 9.79 -11.18 9.69
CA LEU A 37 9.95 -10.68 8.32
C LEU A 37 9.27 -11.62 7.31
N PRO A 38 8.53 -11.08 6.32
CA PRO A 38 7.97 -11.90 5.25
C PRO A 38 9.08 -12.63 4.50
N GLN A 39 8.90 -13.95 4.29
CA GLN A 39 9.91 -14.77 3.61
C GLN A 39 10.15 -14.32 2.17
N GLU A 40 9.11 -13.81 1.50
CA GLU A 40 9.21 -13.26 0.14
C GLU A 40 10.15 -12.04 0.08
N SER A 41 10.13 -11.18 1.11
CA SER A 41 11.05 -10.04 1.23
C SER A 41 12.52 -10.47 1.36
N LEU A 42 12.79 -11.66 1.91
CA LEU A 42 14.15 -12.17 2.08
C LEU A 42 14.77 -12.68 0.79
N THR A 43 13.96 -13.30 -0.08
CA THR A 43 14.43 -13.94 -1.32
C THR A 43 14.32 -13.04 -2.54
N ARG A 44 13.23 -12.26 -2.64
CA ARG A 44 12.90 -11.42 -3.79
C ARG A 44 13.22 -9.95 -3.53
N GLY A 45 13.24 -9.53 -2.27
CA GLY A 45 13.30 -8.13 -1.89
C GLY A 45 11.94 -7.45 -1.98
N VAL A 46 11.92 -6.16 -1.70
CA VAL A 46 10.69 -5.38 -1.48
C VAL A 46 10.57 -4.28 -2.53
N TYR A 47 9.34 -3.96 -2.95
CA TYR A 47 9.13 -2.83 -3.86
C TYR A 47 9.35 -1.50 -3.16
N SER A 48 10.01 -0.57 -3.85
CA SER A 48 10.10 0.81 -3.39
C SER A 48 8.74 1.51 -3.45
N GLU A 49 8.56 2.55 -2.64
CA GLU A 49 7.31 3.32 -2.62
C GLU A 49 7.01 3.97 -3.99
N GLU A 50 8.05 4.36 -4.73
CA GLU A 50 7.93 4.91 -6.08
C GLU A 50 7.51 3.85 -7.10
N ALA A 51 8.04 2.63 -6.98
CA ALA A 51 7.65 1.50 -7.81
C ALA A 51 6.19 1.12 -7.58
N LEU A 52 5.75 1.07 -6.32
CA LEU A 52 4.36 0.84 -5.97
C LEU A 52 3.45 1.96 -6.48
N ARG A 53 3.87 3.22 -6.38
CA ARG A 53 3.16 4.38 -6.95
C ARG A 53 2.98 4.23 -8.46
N ALA A 54 4.06 3.93 -9.19
CA ALA A 54 4.00 3.74 -10.64
C ALA A 54 3.04 2.61 -11.04
N ARG A 55 3.14 1.45 -10.38
CA ARG A 55 2.25 0.30 -10.61
C ARG A 55 0.80 0.61 -10.27
N PHE A 56 0.56 1.42 -9.23
CA PHE A 56 -0.80 1.79 -8.82
C PHE A 56 -1.56 2.50 -9.93
N HIS A 57 -0.93 3.37 -10.74
CA HIS A 57 -1.63 4.04 -11.84
C HIS A 57 -2.21 3.07 -12.86
N THR A 58 -1.51 1.98 -13.16
CA THR A 58 -2.00 0.92 -14.06
C THR A 58 -3.14 0.17 -13.42
N VAL A 59 -2.99 -0.22 -12.15
CA VAL A 59 -4.02 -0.92 -11.37
C VAL A 59 -5.28 -0.07 -11.24
N GLN A 60 -5.15 1.23 -10.98
CA GLN A 60 -6.25 2.17 -10.86
C GLN A 60 -7.05 2.25 -12.16
N LYS A 61 -6.39 2.32 -13.32
CA LYS A 61 -7.06 2.33 -14.63
C LYS A 61 -7.84 1.05 -14.88
N LEU A 62 -7.26 -0.10 -14.54
CA LEU A 62 -7.90 -1.41 -14.70
C LEU A 62 -9.06 -1.57 -13.72
N ALA A 63 -8.87 -1.22 -12.44
CA ALA A 63 -9.90 -1.26 -11.41
C ALA A 63 -11.08 -0.34 -11.76
N LYS A 64 -10.84 0.86 -12.29
CA LYS A 64 -11.91 1.75 -12.80
C LYS A 64 -12.67 1.12 -13.96
N ARG A 65 -11.99 0.51 -14.93
CA ARG A 65 -12.64 -0.15 -16.07
C ARG A 65 -13.49 -1.33 -15.61
N VAL A 66 -12.98 -2.12 -14.68
CA VAL A 66 -13.67 -3.29 -14.17
C VAL A 66 -14.84 -2.89 -13.26
N ALA A 67 -14.72 -1.80 -12.50
CA ALA A 67 -15.83 -1.24 -11.72
C ALA A 67 -17.01 -0.82 -12.61
N MET A 68 -16.75 -0.18 -13.76
CA MET A 68 -17.78 0.13 -14.76
C MET A 68 -18.52 -1.13 -15.26
N ILE A 69 -17.80 -2.25 -15.38
CA ILE A 69 -18.34 -3.55 -15.85
C ILE A 69 -19.13 -4.28 -14.74
N ASP A 70 -18.72 -4.11 -13.48
CA ASP A 70 -19.37 -4.72 -12.31
C ASP A 70 -20.70 -4.00 -11.98
N GLU A 71 -20.73 -2.66 -12.07
CA GLU A 71 -21.98 -1.88 -11.99
C GLU A 71 -22.98 -2.26 -13.09
N THR A 72 -22.49 -2.62 -14.28
CA THR A 72 -23.32 -3.12 -15.38
C THR A 72 -23.84 -4.55 -15.18
N ARG A 73 -23.46 -5.28 -14.11
CA ARG A 73 -24.02 -6.61 -13.81
C ARG A 73 -25.15 -6.63 -12.79
N ASN A 74 -25.23 -5.65 -11.88
CA ASN A 74 -26.22 -5.69 -10.79
C ASN A 74 -27.39 -4.68 -10.91
N SER A 75 -27.35 -3.69 -11.81
CA SER A 75 -28.42 -2.65 -11.84
C SER A 75 -28.41 -1.77 -13.10
N LEU A 76 -28.20 -2.36 -14.29
CA LEU A 76 -28.17 -1.67 -15.59
C LEU A 76 -29.21 -0.56 -15.77
N TYR A 77 -30.45 -0.79 -15.34
CA TYR A 77 -31.54 0.17 -15.48
C TYR A 77 -31.46 1.34 -14.49
N GLN A 78 -31.04 1.12 -13.24
CA GLN A 78 -30.95 2.19 -12.23
C GLN A 78 -29.79 3.14 -12.52
N TYR A 79 -28.62 2.62 -12.91
CA TYR A 79 -27.50 3.47 -13.29
C TYR A 79 -27.73 4.19 -14.62
N PHE A 80 -28.42 3.58 -15.59
CA PHE A 80 -28.84 4.29 -16.80
C PHE A 80 -29.76 5.48 -16.48
N LEU A 81 -30.71 5.31 -15.55
CA LEU A 81 -31.56 6.40 -15.06
C LEU A 81 -30.75 7.46 -14.26
N SER A 82 -29.85 7.04 -13.37
CA SER A 82 -28.99 7.96 -12.60
C SER A 82 -27.97 8.69 -13.46
N TYR A 83 -27.52 8.09 -14.57
CA TYR A 83 -26.61 8.70 -15.54
C TYR A 83 -27.32 9.77 -16.38
N LEU A 84 -28.55 9.51 -16.83
CA LEU A 84 -29.43 10.52 -17.42
C LEU A 84 -29.71 11.67 -16.44
N GLN A 85 -29.90 11.36 -15.16
CA GLN A 85 -30.08 12.37 -14.11
C GLN A 85 -28.80 13.17 -13.85
N SER A 86 -27.63 12.53 -13.82
CA SER A 86 -26.33 13.16 -13.58
C SER A 86 -25.89 14.08 -14.72
N LEU A 87 -26.28 13.80 -15.96
CA LEU A 87 -26.04 14.70 -17.09
C LEU A 87 -26.80 16.03 -16.99
N LEU A 88 -27.87 16.08 -16.17
CA LEU A 88 -28.64 17.30 -15.88
C LEU A 88 -28.13 18.05 -14.63
N VAL A 89 -27.19 17.48 -13.86
CA VAL A 89 -26.79 17.99 -12.55
C VAL A 89 -25.33 18.46 -12.57
N PHE A 90 -25.12 19.78 -12.57
CA PHE A 90 -23.79 20.38 -12.43
C PHE A 90 -23.29 20.26 -10.98
N HIS A 91 -22.14 19.62 -10.73
CA HIS A 91 -21.46 19.60 -9.43
C HIS A 91 -20.03 20.17 -9.50
N PRO A 92 -19.62 20.99 -8.52
CA PRO A 92 -18.33 21.68 -8.51
C PRO A 92 -17.14 20.75 -8.22
N GLN A 93 -15.99 21.13 -8.78
CA GLN A 93 -14.73 20.40 -8.76
C GLN A 93 -14.06 20.48 -7.38
N GLN A 94 -13.56 19.34 -6.91
CA GLN A 94 -12.60 19.16 -5.80
C GLN A 94 -13.21 19.05 -4.38
N LEU A 95 -13.35 17.81 -3.91
CA LEU A 95 -13.59 17.51 -2.49
C LEU A 95 -12.40 16.74 -1.92
N LYS A 96 -11.70 17.38 -0.99
CA LYS A 96 -10.76 16.76 -0.04
C LYS A 96 -11.48 15.60 0.67
N PRO A 97 -10.82 14.45 0.92
CA PRO A 97 -11.47 13.37 1.66
C PRO A 97 -12.00 13.89 3.01
N PRO A 98 -13.31 13.74 3.29
CA PRO A 98 -13.90 14.19 4.55
C PRO A 98 -13.38 13.35 5.72
N ALA A 99 -13.33 13.96 6.91
CA ALA A 99 -12.83 13.33 8.14
C ALA A 99 -13.75 12.22 8.68
N GLU A 100 -14.99 12.15 8.19
CA GLU A 100 -15.98 11.13 8.57
C GLU A 100 -16.47 10.44 7.29
N LEU A 101 -16.12 9.17 7.16
CA LEU A 101 -16.51 8.33 6.03
C LEU A 101 -17.76 7.55 6.41
N SER A 102 -18.92 8.01 5.94
CA SER A 102 -20.16 7.25 6.02
C SER A 102 -20.04 5.97 5.18
N PRO A 103 -20.23 4.77 5.75
CA PRO A 103 -20.05 3.50 5.04
C PRO A 103 -21.01 3.28 3.85
N ASP A 104 -22.09 4.07 3.76
CA ASP A 104 -23.13 3.94 2.74
C ASP A 104 -22.89 4.76 1.45
N ASP A 105 -21.90 5.66 1.39
CA ASP A 105 -21.67 6.54 0.23
C ASP A 105 -20.27 6.38 -0.42
N LEU A 106 -19.59 5.28 -0.10
CA LEU A 106 -18.25 4.94 -0.60
C LEU A 106 -18.33 4.16 -1.92
N ASP A 107 -18.61 4.88 -3.00
CA ASP A 107 -18.46 4.32 -4.35
C ASP A 107 -17.01 3.92 -4.63
N THR A 108 -16.84 2.83 -5.38
CA THR A 108 -15.54 2.31 -5.83
C THR A 108 -14.67 3.41 -6.47
N PHE A 109 -15.29 4.33 -7.22
CA PHE A 109 -14.60 5.46 -7.85
C PHE A 109 -14.07 6.49 -6.84
N LYS A 110 -14.81 6.78 -5.76
CA LYS A 110 -14.36 7.66 -4.68
C LYS A 110 -13.18 7.03 -3.95
N LEU A 111 -13.28 5.75 -3.59
CA LEU A 111 -12.19 4.98 -2.96
C LEU A 111 -10.90 4.98 -3.81
N LEU A 112 -11.01 4.70 -5.11
CA LEU A 112 -9.87 4.73 -6.03
C LEU A 112 -9.28 6.14 -6.21
N SER A 113 -10.08 7.18 -6.02
CA SER A 113 -9.61 8.58 -6.10
C SER A 113 -8.90 8.99 -4.80
N TYR A 114 -9.42 8.60 -3.64
CA TYR A 114 -8.76 8.83 -2.35
C TYR A 114 -7.45 8.05 -2.23
N ALA A 115 -7.42 6.78 -2.64
CA ALA A 115 -6.20 6.00 -2.69
C ALA A 115 -5.13 6.67 -3.58
N SER A 116 -5.53 7.19 -4.74
CA SER A 116 -4.63 7.93 -5.63
C SER A 116 -4.08 9.18 -4.95
N TYR A 117 -4.93 9.96 -4.30
CA TYR A 117 -4.52 11.15 -3.57
C TYR A 117 -3.49 10.81 -2.49
N CYS A 118 -3.73 9.78 -1.67
CA CYS A 118 -2.81 9.34 -0.63
C CYS A 118 -1.44 8.93 -1.20
N ILE A 119 -1.42 8.21 -2.33
CA ILE A 119 -0.17 7.77 -2.98
C ILE A 119 0.66 8.94 -3.52
N GLU A 120 0.00 9.97 -4.08
CA GLU A 120 0.67 11.20 -4.51
C GLU A 120 1.27 11.98 -3.33
N HIS A 121 0.65 11.91 -2.16
CA HIS A 121 1.12 12.57 -0.93
C HIS A 121 2.10 11.71 -0.12
N GLY A 122 2.45 10.51 -0.61
CA GLY A 122 3.39 9.60 0.06
C GLY A 122 2.79 8.79 1.22
N ASP A 123 1.47 8.82 1.40
CA ASP A 123 0.80 8.03 2.43
C ASP A 123 0.35 6.67 1.86
N LEU A 124 1.29 5.73 1.83
CA LEU A 124 1.04 4.37 1.34
C LEU A 124 0.09 3.58 2.26
N GLU A 125 0.09 3.86 3.56
CA GLU A 125 -0.73 3.15 4.53
C GLU A 125 -2.22 3.47 4.36
N LEU A 126 -2.56 4.76 4.29
CA LEU A 126 -3.94 5.18 4.02
C LEU A 126 -4.40 4.72 2.64
N ALA A 127 -3.52 4.75 1.64
CA ALA A 127 -3.84 4.23 0.31
C ALA A 127 -4.18 2.74 0.35
N ALA A 128 -3.38 1.92 1.03
CA ALA A 128 -3.64 0.49 1.20
C ALA A 128 -4.97 0.24 1.93
N LYS A 129 -5.34 1.07 2.91
CA LYS A 129 -6.64 1.01 3.60
C LYS A 129 -7.80 1.27 2.64
N PHE A 130 -7.74 2.32 1.82
CA PHE A 130 -8.78 2.61 0.81
C PHE A 130 -8.88 1.52 -0.26
N VAL A 131 -7.75 0.97 -0.72
CA VAL A 131 -7.74 -0.13 -1.69
C VAL A 131 -8.31 -1.42 -1.09
N ASN A 132 -8.06 -1.69 0.19
CA ASN A 132 -8.63 -2.85 0.88
C ASN A 132 -10.16 -2.75 1.05
N GLN A 133 -10.71 -1.54 1.07
CA GLN A 133 -12.16 -1.30 1.15
C GLN A 133 -12.89 -1.54 -0.17
N LEU A 134 -12.16 -1.67 -1.30
CA LEU A 134 -12.77 -2.04 -2.58
C LEU A 134 -13.50 -3.39 -2.47
N ARG A 135 -14.57 -3.54 -3.23
CA ARG A 135 -15.39 -4.76 -3.28
C ARG A 135 -15.46 -5.28 -4.71
N GLY A 136 -15.90 -6.53 -4.87
CA GLY A 136 -16.12 -7.14 -6.18
C GLY A 136 -14.85 -7.33 -7.02
N GLU A 137 -15.00 -7.20 -8.32
CA GLU A 137 -13.93 -7.38 -9.31
C GLU A 137 -12.80 -6.32 -9.21
N PRO A 138 -13.08 -5.03 -8.91
CA PRO A 138 -12.03 -4.02 -8.66
C PRO A 138 -11.05 -4.41 -7.55
N ARG A 139 -11.56 -5.07 -6.49
CA ARG A 139 -10.71 -5.59 -5.39
C ARG A 139 -9.79 -6.69 -5.89
N ARG A 140 -10.27 -7.59 -6.75
CA ARG A 140 -9.47 -8.69 -7.30
C ARG A 140 -8.30 -8.15 -8.13
N VAL A 141 -8.55 -7.15 -8.98
CA VAL A 141 -7.50 -6.50 -9.78
C VAL A 141 -6.48 -5.78 -8.91
N ALA A 142 -6.93 -5.15 -7.82
CA ALA A 142 -6.05 -4.43 -6.90
C ALA A 142 -5.38 -5.33 -5.86
N HIS A 143 -5.73 -6.62 -5.80
CA HIS A 143 -5.27 -7.53 -4.75
C HIS A 143 -3.75 -7.71 -4.79
N ASP A 144 -3.19 -7.97 -5.97
CA ASP A 144 -1.75 -8.20 -6.12
C ASP A 144 -0.96 -6.96 -5.68
N TRP A 145 -1.42 -5.77 -6.07
CA TRP A 145 -0.80 -4.52 -5.64
C TRP A 145 -0.90 -4.31 -4.13
N LEU A 146 -2.06 -4.64 -3.54
CA LEU A 146 -2.29 -4.50 -2.11
C LEU A 146 -1.40 -5.45 -1.30
N THR A 147 -1.20 -6.68 -1.77
CA THR A 147 -0.30 -7.66 -1.14
C THR A 147 1.14 -7.15 -1.14
N GLU A 148 1.61 -6.62 -2.27
CA GLU A 148 2.95 -6.04 -2.39
C GLU A 148 3.11 -4.80 -1.50
N ALA A 149 2.10 -3.91 -1.46
CA ALA A 149 2.11 -2.74 -0.58
C ALA A 149 2.16 -3.11 0.91
N ARG A 150 1.41 -4.15 1.33
CA ARG A 150 1.44 -4.66 2.70
C ARG A 150 2.81 -5.22 3.07
N MET A 151 3.38 -6.04 2.20
CA MET A 151 4.72 -6.60 2.41
C MET A 151 5.77 -5.49 2.59
N THR A 152 5.67 -4.41 1.80
CA THR A 152 6.53 -3.23 1.96
C THR A 152 6.32 -2.54 3.31
N LEU A 153 5.07 -2.31 3.72
CA LEU A 153 4.74 -1.67 5.00
C LEU A 153 5.17 -2.51 6.21
N GLU A 154 4.94 -3.81 6.19
CA GLU A 154 5.35 -4.75 7.25
C GLU A 154 6.87 -4.78 7.38
N THR A 155 7.58 -4.86 6.25
CA THR A 155 9.04 -4.83 6.25
C THR A 155 9.58 -3.51 6.79
N LYS A 156 9.01 -2.38 6.37
CA LYS A 156 9.38 -1.04 6.86
C LYS A 156 9.18 -0.93 8.37
N GLN A 157 8.03 -1.37 8.87
CA GLN A 157 7.74 -1.37 10.31
C GLN A 157 8.76 -2.19 11.10
N ILE A 158 9.12 -3.40 10.64
CA ILE A 158 10.11 -4.22 11.32
C ILE A 158 11.50 -3.56 11.30
N VAL A 159 11.90 -2.97 10.17
CA VAL A 159 13.18 -2.24 10.04
C VAL A 159 13.21 -1.02 10.95
N ASP A 160 12.11 -0.27 11.07
CA ASP A 160 12.01 0.89 11.95
C ASP A 160 12.14 0.48 13.43
N ILE A 161 11.52 -0.64 13.83
CA ILE A 161 11.66 -1.20 15.18
C ILE A 161 13.11 -1.66 15.43
N LEU A 162 13.75 -2.33 14.47
CA LEU A 162 15.15 -2.76 14.56
C LEU A 162 16.10 -1.56 14.70
N THR A 163 15.85 -0.50 13.93
CA THR A 163 16.63 0.74 13.97
C THR A 163 16.46 1.46 15.31
N ALA A 164 15.24 1.55 15.81
CA ALA A 164 14.93 2.14 17.11
C ALA A 164 15.60 1.34 18.24
N TYR A 165 15.56 0.00 18.17
CA TYR A 165 16.25 -0.87 19.10
C TYR A 165 17.78 -0.69 19.06
N ALA A 166 18.38 -0.69 17.87
CA ALA A 166 19.82 -0.49 17.71
C ALA A 166 20.27 0.87 18.27
N SER A 167 19.47 1.92 18.05
CA SER A 167 19.71 3.26 18.60
C SER A 167 19.63 3.27 20.13
N ALA A 168 18.62 2.60 20.71
CA ALA A 168 18.46 2.51 22.16
C ALA A 168 19.62 1.73 22.83
N VAL A 169 20.03 0.61 22.25
CA VAL A 169 21.17 -0.18 22.76
C VAL A 169 22.47 0.59 22.61
N GLY A 170 22.71 1.24 21.46
CA GLY A 170 23.90 2.06 21.25
C GLY A 170 24.01 3.20 22.25
N LEU A 171 22.93 3.93 22.50
CA LEU A 171 22.89 5.01 23.50
C LEU A 171 23.11 4.50 24.92
N GLY A 172 22.53 3.35 25.28
CA GLY A 172 22.73 2.73 26.59
C GLY A 172 24.19 2.36 26.88
N THR A 173 24.98 2.07 25.85
CA THR A 173 26.42 1.77 26.00
C THR A 173 27.32 3.01 26.08
N THR A 174 26.81 4.21 25.77
CA THR A 174 27.62 5.46 25.75
C THR A 174 27.57 6.29 27.04
N GLN A 175 26.74 5.93 28.02
CA GLN A 175 26.59 6.66 29.29
C GLN A 175 27.46 6.11 30.44
N VAL A 176 28.38 5.18 30.17
CA VAL A 176 29.31 4.68 31.19
C VAL A 176 30.75 4.88 30.71
N GLN A 177 31.23 6.12 30.77
CA GLN A 177 32.66 6.41 30.88
C GLN A 177 32.89 7.79 31.51
#